data_AF-A0A6M3LW50-F1
#
_entry.id   AF-A0A6M3LW50-F1
#
_cell.length_a   1.000
_cell.length_b   1.000
_cell.length_c   1.000
_cell.angle_alpha   90.00
_cell.angle_beta   90.00
_cell.angle_gamma   90.00
#
_symmetry.space_group_name_H-M   'P 1'
#
loop_
_entity.id
_entity.type
_entity.pdbx_description
1 polymer ?
#
loop_
_entity_poly.entity_id
_entity_poly.type
_entity_poly.pdbx_seq_one_letter_code
_entity_poly.pdbx_strand_id
1 'polypeptide(L)'
;MGKFSVYRKCIDCGLEAHNEDELESFMKIKHCKHGRFNLCKECRNKRDRYRRMAKTRPYLLRKLQSMKQRCYDPNVHDYHNYGGRGITICKEWLEDTGAFVEWALTNGFKRGLEIDRIDNDGAYSPDNCRWVTRHVQHMNRRDTTTDLEKGTRVCWRCKEEKPLEEFHRNKGRLAGRTYTCKECKNELKRLGQV
;
A
#
# COMPACT_ATOMS: atom_id res chain seq x y z
N MET A 1 42.93 8.30 36.94
CA MET A 1 41.61 8.28 36.25
C MET A 1 41.43 6.91 35.61
N GLY A 2 40.58 6.07 36.20
CA GLY A 2 40.40 4.68 35.76
C GLY A 2 39.75 4.61 34.39
N LYS A 3 40.35 3.88 33.46
CA LYS A 3 39.71 3.55 32.17
C LYS A 3 38.56 2.58 32.45
N PHE A 4 37.32 3.04 32.34
CA PHE A 4 36.17 2.13 32.30
C PHE A 4 36.34 1.21 31.09
N SER A 5 36.45 -0.10 31.32
CA SER A 5 36.59 -1.08 30.23
C SER A 5 35.27 -1.16 29.47
N VAL A 6 35.27 -0.85 28.18
CA VAL A 6 34.10 -1.01 27.31
C VAL A 6 33.83 -2.51 27.12
N TYR A 7 32.68 -2.98 27.58
CA TYR A 7 32.25 -4.37 27.41
C TYR A 7 31.81 -4.63 25.97
N ARG A 8 31.10 -3.66 25.37
CA ARG A 8 30.65 -3.76 23.98
C ARG A 8 30.47 -2.40 23.32
N LYS A 9 30.66 -2.37 22.00
CA LYS A 9 30.34 -1.22 21.15
C LYS A 9 29.55 -1.69 19.93
N CYS A 10 28.48 -0.98 19.61
CA CYS A 10 27.69 -1.19 18.40
C CYS A 10 28.47 -0.68 17.20
N ILE A 11 28.68 -1.53 16.20
CA ILE A 11 29.41 -1.16 14.99
C ILE A 11 28.64 -0.19 14.07
N ASP A 12 27.33 -0.06 14.25
CA ASP A 12 26.48 0.79 13.39
C ASP A 12 26.25 2.18 13.96
N CYS A 13 25.83 2.28 15.22
CA CYS A 13 25.50 3.55 15.86
C CYS A 13 26.55 4.02 16.88
N GLY A 14 27.58 3.22 17.14
CA GLY A 14 28.61 3.55 18.11
C GLY A 14 28.19 3.43 19.57
N LEU A 15 26.95 3.01 19.89
CA LEU A 15 26.47 2.79 21.26
C LEU A 15 27.47 1.91 22.04
N GLU A 16 27.92 2.36 23.21
CA GLU A 16 28.82 1.63 24.09
C GLU A 16 28.05 1.07 25.29
N ALA A 17 28.51 -0.07 25.81
CA ALA A 17 28.07 -0.65 27.07
C ALA A 17 29.29 -0.78 27.98
N HIS A 18 29.19 -0.20 29.16
CA HIS A 18 30.23 -0.13 30.20
C HIS A 18 29.90 -0.98 31.43
N ASN A 19 28.66 -1.50 31.53
CA ASN A 19 28.21 -2.39 32.59
C ASN A 19 27.28 -3.51 32.05
N GLU A 20 26.88 -4.45 32.92
CA GLU A 20 26.03 -5.59 32.55
C GLU A 20 24.60 -5.19 32.16
N ASP A 21 24.03 -4.16 32.77
CA ASP A 21 22.69 -3.66 32.44
C ASP A 21 22.64 -3.07 31.03
N GLU A 22 23.66 -2.29 30.66
CA GLU A 22 23.80 -1.70 29.33
C GLU A 22 23.99 -2.76 28.23
N LEU A 23 24.55 -3.93 28.56
CA LEU A 23 24.62 -5.06 27.63
C LEU A 23 23.25 -5.60 27.22
N GLU A 24 22.18 -5.34 27.97
CA GLU A 24 20.83 -5.68 27.55
C GLU A 24 20.35 -4.89 26.33
N SER A 25 21.00 -3.79 25.97
CA SER A 25 20.80 -3.10 24.70
C SER A 25 21.33 -3.89 23.49
N PHE A 26 22.08 -4.97 23.72
CA PHE A 26 22.70 -5.81 22.70
C PHE A 26 22.07 -7.21 22.65
N MET A 27 22.06 -7.79 21.45
CA MET A 27 21.43 -9.09 21.21
C MET A 27 22.26 -10.23 21.79
N LYS A 28 21.59 -11.13 22.51
CA LYS A 28 22.19 -12.38 23.02
C LYS A 28 22.48 -13.35 21.86
N ILE A 29 23.66 -13.98 21.89
CA ILE A 29 24.06 -15.06 21.00
C ILE A 29 24.70 -16.17 21.82
N LYS A 30 24.19 -17.40 21.65
CA LYS A 30 24.64 -18.58 22.41
C LYS A 30 26.09 -19.01 22.11
N HIS A 31 26.67 -18.60 20.98
CA HIS A 31 27.97 -19.11 20.48
C HIS A 31 29.06 -18.04 20.32
N CYS A 32 28.97 -16.90 21.02
CA CYS A 32 30.01 -15.87 20.98
C CYS A 32 30.75 -15.77 22.33
N LYS A 33 32.04 -15.39 22.28
CA LYS A 33 32.99 -15.29 23.40
C LYS A 33 32.50 -14.49 24.63
N HIS A 34 31.51 -13.60 24.47
CA HIS A 34 30.88 -12.83 25.56
C HIS A 34 29.33 -12.89 25.52
N GLY A 35 28.76 -13.87 24.81
CA GLY A 35 27.31 -14.05 24.73
C GLY A 35 26.52 -12.94 24.01
N ARG A 36 27.17 -11.93 23.42
CA ARG A 36 26.53 -10.73 22.83
C ARG A 36 27.06 -10.38 21.44
N PHE A 37 26.16 -10.01 20.53
CA PHE A 37 26.51 -9.52 19.18
C PHE A 37 27.13 -8.11 19.23
N ASN A 38 27.81 -7.68 18.17
CA ASN A 38 28.39 -6.33 18.06
C ASN A 38 27.44 -5.30 17.42
N LEU A 39 26.14 -5.62 17.31
CA LEU A 39 25.08 -4.66 17.05
C LEU A 39 24.14 -4.59 18.24
N CYS A 40 23.70 -3.37 18.56
CA CYS A 40 22.58 -3.18 19.46
C CYS A 40 21.28 -3.73 18.84
N LYS A 41 20.28 -4.01 19.68
CA LYS A 41 18.96 -4.52 19.29
C LYS A 41 18.32 -3.63 18.22
N GLU A 42 18.42 -2.32 18.37
CA GLU A 42 17.83 -1.35 17.46
C GLU A 42 18.47 -1.39 16.06
N CYS A 43 19.79 -1.29 15.96
CA CYS A 43 20.49 -1.37 14.67
C CYS A 43 20.26 -2.72 13.99
N ARG A 44 20.24 -3.83 14.74
CA ARG A 44 19.89 -5.13 14.18
C ARG A 44 18.45 -5.15 13.66
N ASN A 45 17.49 -4.67 14.44
CA ASN A 45 16.09 -4.60 14.02
C ASN A 45 15.93 -3.74 12.76
N LYS A 46 16.68 -2.64 12.65
CA LYS A 46 16.74 -1.79 11.45
C LYS A 46 17.30 -2.56 10.25
N ARG A 47 18.42 -3.28 10.41
CA ARG A 47 18.99 -4.15 9.36
C ARG A 47 18.02 -5.27 8.95
N ASP A 48 17.37 -5.92 9.90
CA ASP A 48 16.40 -6.98 9.63
C ASP A 48 15.16 -6.44 8.89
N ARG A 49 14.70 -5.23 9.24
CA ARG A 49 13.67 -4.50 8.50
C ARG A 49 14.11 -4.24 7.06
N TYR A 50 15.30 -3.68 6.84
CA TYR A 50 15.87 -3.46 5.51
C TYR A 50 16.00 -4.76 4.71
N ARG A 51 16.43 -5.86 5.34
CA ARG A 51 16.59 -7.16 4.68
C ARG A 51 15.26 -7.78 4.28
N ARG A 52 14.22 -7.63 5.11
CA ARG A 52 12.84 -8.02 4.76
C ARG A 52 12.29 -7.16 3.62
N MET A 53 12.53 -5.84 3.67
CA MET A 53 12.17 -4.91 2.60
C MET A 53 12.87 -5.28 1.29
N ALA A 54 14.16 -5.61 1.31
CA ALA A 54 14.93 -5.95 0.11
C ALA A 54 14.37 -7.16 -0.65
N LYS A 55 13.84 -8.16 0.04
CA LYS A 55 13.20 -9.33 -0.59
C LYS A 55 11.82 -9.00 -1.17
N THR A 56 11.09 -8.06 -0.57
CA THR A 56 9.72 -7.72 -0.94
C THR A 56 9.66 -6.60 -1.99
N ARG A 57 10.64 -5.70 -1.98
CA ARG A 57 10.70 -4.50 -2.83
C ARG A 57 10.60 -4.83 -4.33
N PRO A 58 11.30 -5.83 -4.90
CA PRO A 58 11.13 -6.16 -6.32
C PRO A 58 9.70 -6.57 -6.69
N TYR A 59 8.99 -7.26 -5.79
CA TYR A 59 7.60 -7.66 -6.02
C TYR A 59 6.68 -6.46 -6.07
N LEU A 60 6.82 -5.54 -5.11
CA LEU A 60 6.03 -4.31 -5.04
C LEU A 60 6.32 -3.41 -6.24
N LEU A 61 7.60 -3.22 -6.61
CA LEU A 61 7.96 -2.43 -7.79
C LEU A 61 7.37 -3.00 -9.08
N ARG A 62 7.30 -4.33 -9.23
CA ARG A 62 6.61 -4.95 -10.36
C ARG A 62 5.11 -4.63 -10.37
N LYS A 63 4.44 -4.62 -9.20
CA LYS A 63 3.03 -4.21 -9.10
C LYS A 63 2.84 -2.74 -9.47
N LEU A 64 3.71 -1.85 -8.99
CA LEU A 64 3.71 -0.44 -9.38
C LEU A 64 3.91 -0.25 -10.88
N GLN A 65 4.83 -1.01 -11.49
CA GLN A 65 5.04 -0.99 -12.94
C GLN A 65 3.78 -1.44 -13.69
N SER A 66 3.12 -2.51 -13.26
CA SER A 66 1.85 -2.94 -13.84
C SER A 66 0.72 -1.92 -13.65
N MET A 67 0.71 -1.16 -12.55
CA MET A 67 -0.21 -0.02 -12.40
C MET A 67 0.10 1.06 -13.44
N LYS A 68 1.37 1.46 -13.58
CA LYS A 68 1.81 2.49 -14.54
C LYS A 68 1.45 2.11 -15.98
N GLN A 69 1.71 0.87 -16.38
CA GLN A 69 1.32 0.36 -17.70
C GLN A 69 -0.18 0.49 -17.95
N ARG A 70 -1.01 -0.02 -17.04
CA ARG A 70 -2.48 0.07 -17.19
C ARG A 70 -2.99 1.50 -17.25
N CYS A 71 -2.41 2.42 -16.46
CA CYS A 71 -2.87 3.80 -16.38
C CYS A 71 -2.35 4.70 -17.51
N TYR A 72 -1.17 4.44 -18.07
CA TYR A 72 -0.48 5.43 -18.92
C TYR A 72 0.07 4.89 -20.24
N ASP A 73 0.08 3.58 -20.47
CA ASP A 73 0.55 3.01 -21.73
C ASP A 73 -0.63 2.66 -22.63
N PRO A 74 -0.95 3.44 -23.68
CA PRO A 74 -2.09 3.17 -24.55
C PRO A 74 -1.95 1.87 -25.37
N ASN A 75 -0.75 1.29 -25.43
CA ASN A 75 -0.49 0.08 -26.20
C ASN A 75 -0.78 -1.20 -25.43
N VAL A 76 -0.93 -1.16 -24.10
CA VAL A 76 -1.26 -2.37 -23.35
C VAL A 76 -2.75 -2.68 -23.48
N HIS A 77 -3.07 -3.97 -23.67
CA HIS A 77 -4.45 -4.46 -23.81
C HIS A 77 -5.40 -3.86 -22.76
N ASP A 78 -4.97 -3.78 -21.51
CA ASP A 78 -5.82 -3.34 -20.41
C ASP A 78 -6.03 -1.82 -20.37
N TYR A 79 -5.30 -1.00 -21.13
CA TYR A 79 -5.34 0.46 -21.01
C TYR A 79 -6.76 1.05 -21.08
N HIS A 80 -7.59 0.56 -22.01
CA HIS A 80 -8.97 1.01 -22.18
C HIS A 80 -9.82 0.85 -20.91
N ASN A 81 -9.50 -0.11 -20.03
CA ASN A 81 -10.18 -0.34 -18.76
C ASN A 81 -9.64 0.53 -17.61
N TYR A 82 -8.55 1.27 -17.83
CA TYR A 82 -7.83 2.02 -16.82
C TYR A 82 -7.53 3.44 -17.31
N GLY A 83 -6.39 3.67 -17.95
CA GLY A 83 -6.01 4.99 -18.48
C GLY A 83 -7.04 5.56 -19.45
N GLY A 84 -7.63 4.72 -20.31
CA GLY A 84 -8.72 5.11 -21.22
C GLY A 84 -10.01 5.56 -20.51
N ARG A 85 -10.16 5.26 -19.22
CA ARG A 85 -11.26 5.73 -18.36
C ARG A 85 -10.86 6.94 -17.50
N GLY A 86 -9.65 7.46 -17.65
CA GLY A 86 -9.11 8.57 -16.84
C GLY A 86 -8.58 8.13 -15.47
N ILE A 87 -8.30 6.84 -15.26
CA ILE A 87 -7.78 6.36 -13.98
C ILE A 87 -6.27 6.57 -13.90
N THR A 88 -5.84 7.28 -12.86
CA THR A 88 -4.44 7.65 -12.62
C THR A 88 -3.88 6.95 -11.37
N ILE A 89 -2.62 7.26 -11.07
CA ILE A 89 -1.90 6.93 -9.84
C ILE A 89 -1.58 8.25 -9.14
N CYS A 90 -1.73 8.32 -7.81
CA CYS A 90 -1.40 9.53 -7.07
C CYS A 90 0.05 9.97 -7.31
N LYS A 91 0.26 11.29 -7.31
CA LYS A 91 1.56 11.93 -7.58
C LYS A 91 2.67 11.38 -6.69
N GLU A 92 2.38 11.20 -5.41
CA GLU A 92 3.29 10.66 -4.41
C GLU A 92 3.91 9.32 -4.84
N TRP A 93 3.10 8.36 -5.29
CA TRP A 93 3.59 7.04 -5.71
C TRP A 93 4.26 7.06 -7.10
N LEU A 94 3.98 8.07 -7.93
CA LEU A 94 4.63 8.25 -9.22
C LEU A 94 6.05 8.78 -9.06
N GLU A 95 6.20 9.80 -8.22
CA GLU A 95 7.45 10.53 -7.99
C GLU A 95 8.36 9.79 -7.01
N ASP A 96 7.79 9.16 -5.98
CA ASP A 96 8.54 8.36 -5.02
C ASP A 96 8.03 6.92 -4.94
N THR A 97 8.79 6.01 -5.55
CA THR A 97 8.54 4.56 -5.42
C THR A 97 8.74 4.05 -3.99
N GLY A 98 9.51 4.76 -3.16
CA GLY A 98 9.70 4.52 -1.73
C GLY A 98 8.39 4.65 -0.97
N ALA A 99 7.66 5.75 -1.16
CA ALA A 99 6.34 6.00 -0.58
C ALA A 99 5.34 4.86 -0.87
N PHE A 100 5.26 4.38 -2.12
CA PHE A 100 4.41 3.21 -2.45
C PHE A 100 4.84 1.95 -1.69
N VAL A 101 6.15 1.68 -1.61
CA VAL A 101 6.68 0.50 -0.91
C VAL A 101 6.41 0.59 0.59
N GLU A 102 6.60 1.75 1.19
CA GLU A 102 6.32 1.98 2.60
C GLU A 102 4.83 1.81 2.90
N TRP A 103 3.95 2.48 2.13
CA TRP A 103 2.51 2.31 2.24
C TRP A 103 2.11 0.84 2.14
N ALA A 104 2.64 0.11 1.16
CA ALA A 104 2.30 -1.31 0.99
C ALA A 104 2.64 -2.14 2.22
N LEU A 105 3.85 -1.93 2.79
CA LEU A 105 4.32 -2.68 3.95
C LEU A 105 3.57 -2.34 5.24
N THR A 106 3.14 -1.08 5.40
CA THR A 106 2.36 -0.66 6.57
C THR A 106 0.87 -0.99 6.44
N ASN A 107 0.34 -1.13 5.22
CA ASN A 107 -1.08 -1.37 4.95
C ASN A 107 -1.40 -2.84 4.62
N GLY A 108 -0.64 -3.78 5.17
CA GLY A 108 -1.02 -5.20 5.18
C GLY A 108 -0.63 -6.00 3.94
N PHE A 109 0.31 -5.51 3.12
CA PHE A 109 0.87 -6.31 2.03
C PHE A 109 1.38 -7.67 2.52
N LYS A 110 0.97 -8.72 1.82
CA LYS A 110 1.53 -10.07 1.93
C LYS A 110 1.72 -10.66 0.54
N ARG A 111 2.71 -11.54 0.38
CA ARG A 111 2.88 -12.27 -0.89
C ARG A 111 1.61 -13.04 -1.23
N GLY A 112 1.24 -13.02 -2.51
CA GLY A 112 0.01 -13.65 -3.01
C GLY A 112 -1.22 -12.73 -2.97
N LEU A 113 -1.13 -11.55 -2.35
CA LEU A 113 -2.15 -10.52 -2.47
C LEU A 113 -1.96 -9.70 -3.75
N GLU A 114 -3.08 -9.17 -4.23
CA GLU A 114 -3.21 -8.27 -5.36
C GLU A 114 -3.66 -6.89 -4.87
N ILE A 115 -3.17 -5.85 -5.55
CA ILE A 115 -3.63 -4.49 -5.29
C ILE A 115 -4.97 -4.28 -5.98
N ASP A 116 -5.98 -3.94 -5.18
CA ASP A 116 -7.35 -3.70 -5.61
C ASP A 116 -7.73 -2.26 -5.29
N ARG A 117 -8.57 -1.67 -6.14
CA ARG A 117 -9.14 -0.36 -5.85
C ARG A 117 -10.50 -0.56 -5.21
N ILE A 118 -10.74 0.15 -4.12
CA ILE A 118 -12.02 0.07 -3.42
C ILE A 118 -13.10 0.74 -4.30
N ASP A 119 -12.79 1.89 -4.89
CA ASP A 119 -13.49 2.50 -6.02
C ASP A 119 -12.85 2.07 -7.34
N ASN A 120 -13.58 1.29 -8.12
CA ASN A 120 -13.13 0.88 -9.45
C ASN A 120 -13.04 2.03 -10.48
N ASP A 121 -13.62 3.19 -10.17
CA ASP A 121 -13.53 4.43 -10.96
C ASP A 121 -12.48 5.42 -10.42
N GLY A 122 -11.97 5.21 -9.21
CA GLY A 122 -11.00 6.11 -8.57
C GLY A 122 -9.53 5.82 -8.92
N ALA A 123 -8.64 6.73 -8.53
CA ALA A 123 -7.19 6.61 -8.72
C ALA A 123 -6.56 5.48 -7.89
N TYR A 124 -5.36 5.03 -8.26
CA TYR A 124 -4.50 4.31 -7.34
C TYR A 124 -3.93 5.30 -6.31
N SER A 125 -4.38 5.21 -5.07
CA SER A 125 -3.96 6.05 -3.95
C SER A 125 -4.07 5.30 -2.62
N PRO A 126 -3.43 5.78 -1.55
CA PRO A 126 -3.57 5.20 -0.21
C PRO A 126 -5.02 4.98 0.23
N ASP A 127 -5.89 5.95 -0.04
CA ASP A 127 -7.29 5.93 0.41
C ASP A 127 -8.19 5.04 -0.45
N ASN A 128 -7.80 4.82 -1.71
CA ASN A 128 -8.59 4.04 -2.65
C ASN A 128 -8.02 2.64 -2.92
N CYS A 129 -6.91 2.25 -2.29
CA CYS A 129 -6.27 0.96 -2.52
C CYS A 129 -6.30 0.06 -1.29
N ARG A 130 -6.39 -1.25 -1.56
CA ARG A 130 -6.28 -2.29 -0.54
C ARG A 130 -5.61 -3.53 -1.10
N TRP A 131 -5.07 -4.36 -0.22
CA TRP A 131 -4.53 -5.67 -0.58
C TRP A 131 -5.60 -6.74 -0.39
N VAL A 132 -5.92 -7.46 -1.47
CA VAL A 132 -6.94 -8.51 -1.46
C VAL A 132 -6.38 -9.81 -2.02
N THR A 133 -7.02 -10.93 -1.68
CA THR A 133 -6.74 -12.20 -2.36
C THR A 133 -7.35 -12.18 -3.75
N ARG A 134 -6.83 -13.02 -4.66
CA ARG A 134 -7.43 -13.20 -6.00
C ARG A 134 -8.92 -13.55 -5.93
N HIS A 135 -9.33 -14.38 -4.96
CA HIS A 135 -10.73 -14.74 -4.78
C HIS A 135 -11.61 -13.52 -4.49
N VAL A 136 -11.18 -12.66 -3.55
CA VAL A 136 -11.90 -11.42 -3.22
C VAL A 136 -11.92 -10.46 -4.41
N GLN A 137 -10.82 -10.34 -5.15
CA GLN A 137 -10.78 -9.52 -6.37
C GLN A 137 -11.78 -10.01 -7.43
N HIS A 138 -11.94 -11.33 -7.58
CA HIS A 138 -12.92 -11.91 -8.50
C HIS A 138 -14.36 -11.69 -8.03
N MET A 139 -14.63 -11.77 -6.73
CA MET A 139 -15.96 -11.47 -6.18
C MET A 139 -16.35 -10.01 -6.39
N ASN A 140 -15.40 -9.07 -6.27
CA ASN A 140 -15.62 -7.64 -6.56
C ASN A 140 -15.92 -7.35 -8.05
N ARG A 141 -15.71 -8.31 -8.96
CA ARG A 141 -16.12 -8.17 -10.38
C ARG A 141 -17.61 -8.40 -10.57
N ARG A 142 -18.28 -9.07 -9.62
CA ARG A 142 -19.74 -9.14 -9.58
C ARG A 142 -20.21 -7.88 -8.86
N ASP A 143 -21.03 -7.10 -9.54
CA ASP A 143 -21.55 -5.83 -9.05
C ASP A 143 -22.52 -6.03 -7.87
N THR A 144 -22.03 -6.48 -6.72
CA THR A 144 -22.85 -6.72 -5.51
C THR A 144 -23.34 -5.44 -4.86
N THR A 145 -22.89 -4.29 -5.33
CA THR A 145 -23.30 -2.97 -4.87
C THR A 145 -24.50 -2.40 -5.63
N THR A 146 -24.95 -3.05 -6.69
CA THR A 146 -26.07 -2.59 -7.53
C THR A 146 -27.25 -3.52 -7.43
N ASP A 147 -28.38 -2.97 -6.97
CA ASP A 147 -29.67 -3.64 -7.00
C ASP A 147 -30.38 -3.20 -8.29
N LEU A 148 -30.33 -4.05 -9.32
CA LEU A 148 -30.95 -3.76 -10.61
C LEU A 148 -32.49 -3.80 -10.55
N GLU A 149 -33.06 -4.51 -9.57
CA GLU A 149 -34.51 -4.58 -9.39
C GLU A 149 -35.04 -3.29 -8.78
N LYS A 150 -34.35 -2.75 -7.78
CA LYS A 150 -34.69 -1.46 -7.14
C LYS A 150 -34.19 -0.24 -7.89
N GLY A 151 -33.26 -0.42 -8.83
CA GLY A 151 -32.60 0.69 -9.50
C GLY A 151 -31.73 1.51 -8.55
N THR A 152 -31.15 0.88 -7.53
CA THR A 152 -30.33 1.53 -6.50
C THR A 152 -28.90 1.00 -6.50
N ARG A 153 -27.99 1.78 -5.91
CA ARG A 153 -26.59 1.43 -5.73
C ARG A 153 -26.04 2.04 -4.45
N VAL A 154 -25.19 1.30 -3.75
CA VAL A 154 -24.41 1.84 -2.63
C VAL A 154 -23.26 2.68 -3.15
N CYS A 155 -23.22 3.95 -2.79
CA CYS A 155 -22.12 4.86 -3.12
C CYS A 155 -20.84 4.39 -2.45
N TRP A 156 -19.77 4.21 -3.22
CA TRP A 156 -18.50 3.77 -2.67
C TRP A 156 -17.92 4.74 -1.62
N ARG A 157 -18.12 6.06 -1.76
CA ARG A 157 -17.48 7.04 -0.87
C ARG A 157 -18.27 7.25 0.42
N CYS A 158 -19.55 7.64 0.34
CA CYS A 158 -20.38 7.88 1.53
C CYS A 158 -21.04 6.62 2.10
N LYS A 159 -20.97 5.47 1.41
CA LYS A 159 -21.56 4.18 1.83
C LYS A 159 -23.09 4.17 1.94
N GLU A 160 -23.76 5.20 1.43
CA GLU A 160 -25.22 5.27 1.37
C GLU A 160 -25.76 4.60 0.11
N GLU A 161 -26.88 3.90 0.24
CA GLU A 161 -27.67 3.42 -0.89
C GLU A 161 -28.44 4.59 -1.52
N LYS A 162 -28.30 4.78 -2.83
CA LYS A 162 -28.90 5.88 -3.60
C LYS A 162 -29.48 5.38 -4.93
N PRO A 163 -30.49 6.05 -5.51
CA PRO A 163 -30.98 5.76 -6.87
C PRO A 163 -29.87 5.88 -7.93
N LEU A 164 -29.93 5.06 -8.97
CA LEU A 164 -28.93 5.05 -10.06
C LEU A 164 -28.82 6.39 -10.80
N GLU A 165 -29.84 7.23 -10.74
CA GLU A 165 -29.89 8.59 -11.31
C GLU A 165 -28.96 9.56 -10.57
N GLU A 166 -28.62 9.27 -9.32
CA GLU A 166 -27.67 10.04 -8.51
C GLU A 166 -26.21 9.73 -8.85
N PHE A 167 -25.96 8.83 -9.81
CA PHE A 167 -24.63 8.47 -10.29
C PHE A 167 -24.40 8.98 -11.71
N HIS A 168 -23.15 9.24 -12.08
CA HIS A 168 -22.82 9.70 -13.43
C HIS A 168 -22.95 8.56 -14.44
N ARG A 169 -23.38 8.87 -15.67
CA ARG A 169 -23.46 7.88 -16.76
C ARG A 169 -22.07 7.35 -17.10
N ASN A 170 -21.94 6.04 -17.22
CA ASN A 170 -20.73 5.37 -17.68
C ASN A 170 -21.11 4.15 -18.51
N LYS A 171 -20.99 4.27 -19.84
CA LYS A 171 -21.42 3.24 -20.81
C LYS A 171 -20.61 1.93 -20.72
N GLY A 172 -19.44 1.94 -20.09
CA GLY A 172 -18.60 0.75 -19.91
C GLY A 172 -18.98 -0.13 -18.72
N ARG A 173 -20.18 0.03 -18.14
CA ARG A 173 -20.62 -0.63 -16.90
C ARG A 173 -21.92 -1.39 -17.09
N LEU A 174 -22.10 -2.45 -16.30
CA LEU A 174 -23.29 -3.32 -16.32
C LEU A 174 -24.61 -2.55 -16.11
N ALA A 175 -24.60 -1.50 -15.28
CA ALA A 175 -25.75 -0.61 -15.06
C ALA A 175 -25.63 0.77 -15.76
N GLY A 176 -24.62 0.98 -16.60
CA GLY A 176 -24.45 2.26 -17.30
C GLY A 176 -24.15 3.47 -16.39
N ARG A 177 -23.67 3.24 -15.16
CA ARG A 177 -23.46 4.25 -14.10
C ARG A 177 -22.14 4.05 -13.34
N THR A 178 -21.60 5.11 -12.75
CA THR A 178 -20.41 5.10 -11.87
C THR A 178 -20.71 4.55 -10.48
N TYR A 179 -19.69 4.22 -9.68
CA TYR A 179 -19.84 3.74 -8.30
C TYR A 179 -19.82 4.84 -7.23
N THR A 180 -19.33 6.03 -7.59
CA THR A 180 -19.40 7.24 -6.77
C THR A 180 -20.63 8.06 -7.15
N CYS A 181 -21.41 8.50 -6.15
CA CYS A 181 -22.53 9.42 -6.39
C CYS A 181 -22.02 10.80 -6.86
N LYS A 182 -22.89 11.56 -7.54
CA LYS A 182 -22.59 12.89 -8.08
C LYS A 182 -22.06 13.84 -7.01
N GLU A 183 -22.67 13.83 -5.83
CA GLU A 183 -22.29 14.68 -4.70
C GLU A 183 -20.84 14.41 -4.24
N CYS A 184 -20.55 13.14 -3.90
CA CYS A 184 -19.23 12.69 -3.52
C CYS A 184 -18.18 12.99 -4.60
N LYS A 185 -18.53 12.86 -5.89
CA LYS A 185 -17.60 13.16 -6.99
C LYS A 185 -17.35 14.66 -7.16
N ASN A 186 -18.36 15.49 -6.97
CA ASN A 186 -18.24 16.95 -7.02
C ASN A 186 -17.37 17.48 -5.89
N GLU A 187 -17.49 16.92 -4.70
CA GLU A 187 -16.66 17.27 -3.56
C GLU A 187 -15.18 16.90 -3.79
N LEU A 188 -14.87 15.71 -4.30
CA LEU A 188 -13.49 15.33 -4.64
C LEU A 188 -12.87 16.29 -5.66
N LYS A 189 -13.64 16.75 -6.65
CA LYS A 189 -13.18 17.75 -7.62
C LYS A 189 -12.84 19.08 -6.96
N ARG A 190 -13.65 19.54 -6.00
CA ARG A 190 -13.37 20.76 -5.23
C ARG A 190 -12.07 20.64 -4.40
N LEU A 191 -11.74 19.43 -3.95
CA LEU A 191 -10.53 19.13 -3.18
C LEU A 191 -9.30 18.85 -4.06
N GLY A 192 -9.43 18.88 -5.40
CA GLY A 192 -8.31 18.61 -6.32
C GLY A 192 -7.85 17.15 -6.35
N GLN A 193 -8.72 16.21 -5.99
CA GLN A 193 -8.40 14.78 -5.85
C GLN A 193 -8.87 13.92 -7.04
N VAL A 194 -9.36 14.53 -8.13
CA VAL A 194 -9.86 13.86 -9.35
C VAL A 194 -9.44 14.60 -10.60
#